data_AF-A0A7K7WWR1-F1
#
_entry.id   AF-A0A7K7WWR1-F1
#
_cell.length_a   1.000
_cell.length_b   1.000
_cell.length_c   1.000
_cell.angle_alpha   90.00
_cell.angle_beta   90.00
_cell.angle_gamma   90.00
#
_symmetry.space_group_name_H-M   'P 1'
#
loop_
_entity.id
_entity.type
_entity.pdbx_description
1 polymer ?
#
loop_
_entity_poly.entity_id
_entity_poly.type
_entity_poly.pdbx_seq_one_letter_code
_entity_poly.pdbx_strand_id
1 'polypeptide(L)'
;IHGAGKLPRHMRTHTGEKPFACQVCGVRFTRNDKLKIHMRKHTGERPYSCQHCSARFLHSYDLKNHMHLHTGARPYECNLCHK
;
A
#
# COMPACT_ATOMS: atom_id res chain seq x y z
N ILE A 1 -16.32 22.59 -5.26
CA ILE A 1 -14.89 22.57 -5.67
C ILE A 1 -14.55 21.14 -6.11
N HIS A 2 -14.72 20.83 -7.40
CA HIS A 2 -14.46 19.49 -7.93
C HIS A 2 -12.96 19.33 -8.23
N GLY A 3 -12.35 18.28 -7.67
CA GLY A 3 -10.92 18.06 -7.66
C GLY A 3 -10.30 17.81 -9.04
N ALA A 4 -9.74 18.86 -9.64
CA ALA A 4 -9.07 18.85 -10.94
C ALA A 4 -7.88 17.86 -11.03
N GLY A 5 -7.32 17.41 -9.89
CA GLY A 5 -6.21 16.44 -9.87
C GLY A 5 -6.61 14.96 -9.87
N LYS A 6 -7.89 14.62 -9.69
CA LYS A 6 -8.33 13.21 -9.63
C LYS A 6 -8.54 12.61 -11.02
N LEU A 7 -9.14 13.37 -11.93
CA LEU A 7 -9.47 12.90 -13.29
C LEU A 7 -8.21 12.68 -14.15
N PRO A 8 -7.24 13.61 -14.25
CA PRO A 8 -6.02 13.36 -15.03
C PRO A 8 -5.22 12.16 -14.50
N ARG A 9 -5.15 12.00 -13.17
CA ARG A 9 -4.53 10.82 -12.56
C ARG A 9 -5.28 9.53 -12.87
N HIS A 10 -6.61 9.56 -12.87
CA HIS A 10 -7.43 8.41 -13.26
C HIS A 10 -7.19 8.04 -14.72
N MET A 11 -7.11 9.01 -15.64
CA MET A 11 -6.88 8.73 -17.07
C MET A 11 -5.61 7.92 -17.34
N ARG A 12 -4.58 8.02 -16.48
CA ARG A 12 -3.36 7.19 -16.58
C ARG A 12 -3.61 5.69 -16.47
N THR A 13 -4.74 5.26 -15.88
CA THR A 13 -5.11 3.83 -15.85
C THR A 13 -5.61 3.33 -17.20
N HIS A 14 -6.15 4.21 -18.03
CA HIS A 14 -6.59 3.90 -19.38
C HIS A 14 -5.43 4.01 -20.38
N THR A 15 -4.62 5.06 -20.28
CA THR A 15 -3.51 5.31 -21.21
C THR A 15 -2.25 4.49 -20.93
N GLY A 16 -2.12 3.94 -19.72
CA GLY A 16 -0.91 3.24 -19.29
C GLY A 16 0.28 4.16 -18.98
N GLU A 17 0.09 5.47 -18.97
CA GLU A 17 1.15 6.45 -18.70
C GLU A 17 1.73 6.26 -17.29
N LYS A 18 3.03 5.98 -17.21
CA LYS A 18 3.77 5.79 -15.95
C LYS A 18 4.92 6.80 -15.86
N PRO A 19 4.65 8.05 -15.44
CA PRO A 19 5.65 9.11 -15.47
C PRO A 19 6.75 8.95 -14.40
N PHE A 20 6.52 8.18 -13.34
CA PHE A 20 7.46 8.07 -12.22
C PHE A 20 8.30 6.79 -12.34
N ALA A 21 9.62 6.92 -12.54
CA ALA A 21 10.52 5.78 -12.65
C ALA A 21 11.38 5.58 -11.40
N CYS A 22 11.62 4.33 -11.02
CA CYS A 22 12.62 3.96 -10.03
C CYS A 22 14.02 4.06 -10.66
N GLN A 23 14.90 4.84 -10.04
CA GLN A 23 16.28 5.00 -10.52
C GLN A 23 17.18 3.80 -10.23
N VAL A 24 16.74 2.88 -9.35
CA VAL A 24 17.53 1.69 -8.98
C VAL A 24 17.24 0.52 -9.92
N CYS A 25 15.98 0.27 -10.28
CA CYS A 25 15.59 -0.90 -11.07
C CYS A 25 14.76 -0.57 -12.32
N GLY A 26 14.57 0.71 -12.66
CA GLY A 26 13.85 1.14 -13.86
C GLY A 26 12.33 0.99 -13.83
N VAL A 27 11.76 0.34 -12.81
CA VAL A 27 10.31 0.11 -12.70
C VAL A 27 9.54 1.43 -12.67
N ARG A 28 8.47 1.53 -13.47
CA ARG A 28 7.66 2.74 -13.61
C ARG A 28 6.31 2.65 -12.91
N PHE A 29 5.84 3.80 -12.41
CA PHE A 29 4.61 3.96 -11.64
C PHE A 29 3.75 5.11 -12.20
N THR A 30 2.44 4.97 -12.08
CA THR A 30 1.45 6.00 -12.46
C THR A 30 1.37 7.15 -11.45
N ARG A 31 1.86 6.93 -10.22
CA ARG A 31 1.80 7.88 -9.10
C ARG A 31 3.11 7.92 -8.31
N ASN A 32 3.45 9.11 -7.82
CA ASN A 32 4.67 9.36 -7.05
C ASN A 32 4.67 8.64 -5.68
N ASP A 33 3.52 8.58 -4.99
CA ASP A 33 3.41 7.87 -3.71
C ASP A 33 3.70 6.38 -3.84
N LYS A 34 3.31 5.78 -4.98
CA LYS A 34 3.62 4.38 -5.29
C LYS A 34 5.11 4.16 -5.53
N LEU A 35 5.78 5.10 -6.21
CA LEU A 35 7.25 5.06 -6.33
C LEU A 35 7.93 5.19 -4.96
N LYS A 36 7.52 6.15 -4.12
CA LYS A 36 8.09 6.33 -2.76
C LYS A 36 7.97 5.06 -1.91
N ILE A 37 6.79 4.44 -1.92
CA ILE A 37 6.55 3.17 -1.22
C ILE A 37 7.42 2.06 -1.82
N HIS A 38 7.53 1.98 -3.15
CA HIS A 38 8.41 1.02 -3.81
C HIS A 38 9.88 1.18 -3.39
N MET A 39 10.36 2.42 -3.24
CA MET A 39 11.75 2.67 -2.81
C MET A 39 12.10 2.06 -1.46
N ARG A 40 11.10 1.86 -0.57
CA ARG A 40 11.30 1.16 0.71
C ARG A 40 11.77 -0.28 0.54
N LYS A 41 11.50 -0.90 -0.60
CA LYS A 41 12.02 -2.25 -0.92
C LYS A 41 13.53 -2.24 -1.16
N HIS A 42 14.07 -1.14 -1.68
CA HIS A 42 15.50 -0.97 -1.92
C HIS A 42 16.24 -0.53 -0.64
N THR A 43 15.63 0.37 0.14
CA THR A 43 16.26 0.87 1.38
C THR A 43 16.08 -0.07 2.57
N GLY A 44 15.14 -1.03 2.48
CA GLY A 44 14.76 -1.88 3.62
C GLY A 44 13.94 -1.17 4.69
N GLU A 45 13.53 0.09 4.46
CA GLU A 45 12.77 0.87 5.43
C GLU A 45 11.41 0.22 5.73
N ARG A 46 11.18 -0.07 7.01
CA ARG A 46 9.90 -0.61 7.52
C ARG A 46 9.36 0.32 8.61
N PRO A 47 8.62 1.37 8.23
CA PRO A 47 8.21 2.43 9.16
C PRO A 47 7.07 2.00 10.09
N TYR A 48 6.31 0.97 9.72
CA TYR A 48 5.18 0.49 10.52
C TYR A 48 5.66 -0.62 11.44
N SER A 49 5.63 -0.40 12.76
CA SER A 49 6.01 -1.39 13.76
C SER A 49 4.79 -1.90 14.52
N CYS A 50 4.80 -3.18 14.87
CA CYS A 50 3.83 -3.72 15.81
C CYS A 50 4.18 -3.29 17.23
N GLN A 51 3.18 -2.99 18.04
CA GLN A 51 3.38 -2.61 19.45
C GLN A 51 3.41 -3.83 20.38
N HIS A 52 2.95 -5.00 19.92
CA HIS A 52 2.90 -6.22 20.72
C HIS A 52 4.04 -7.20 20.40
N CYS A 53 4.79 -6.98 19.31
CA CYS A 53 5.93 -7.81 18.93
C CYS A 53 6.96 -7.02 18.11
N SER A 54 8.09 -7.64 17.78
CA SER A 54 9.18 -6.99 17.02
C SER A 54 8.93 -6.90 15.50
N ALA A 55 7.73 -7.27 15.03
CA ALA A 55 7.42 -7.28 13.59
C ALA A 55 7.35 -5.85 13.02
N ARG A 56 7.94 -5.66 11.83
CA ARG A 56 7.93 -4.38 11.10
C ARG A 56 7.48 -4.59 9.64
N PHE A 57 6.69 -3.64 9.14
CA PHE A 57 6.00 -3.72 7.87
C PHE A 57 6.29 -2.53 6.96
N LEU A 58 6.17 -2.77 5.66
CA LEU A 58 6.42 -1.77 4.63
C LEU A 58 5.19 -0.87 4.40
N HIS A 59 3.98 -1.41 4.62
CA HIS A 59 2.72 -0.67 4.53
C HIS A 59 1.90 -0.74 5.83
N SER A 60 1.03 0.25 6.01
CA SER A 60 0.12 0.31 7.15
C SER A 60 -0.96 -0.77 7.10
N TYR A 61 -1.41 -1.17 5.91
CA TYR A 61 -2.43 -2.23 5.78
C TYR A 61 -1.86 -3.59 6.20
N ASP A 62 -0.56 -3.85 5.96
CA ASP A 62 0.11 -5.06 6.41
C ASP A 62 0.15 -5.12 7.95
N LEU A 63 0.50 -4.00 8.61
CA LEU A 63 0.44 -3.89 10.06
C LEU A 63 -0.99 -4.09 10.58
N LYS A 64 -1.98 -3.41 9.97
CA LYS A 64 -3.39 -3.54 10.37
C LYS A 64 -3.86 -4.99 10.31
N ASN A 65 -3.54 -5.69 9.22
CA ASN A 65 -3.88 -7.09 9.05
C ASN A 65 -3.16 -7.97 10.07
N HIS A 66 -1.88 -7.69 10.32
CA HIS A 66 -1.09 -8.40 11.33
C HIS A 66 -1.67 -8.25 12.74
N MET A 67 -2.23 -7.08 13.10
CA MET A 67 -2.82 -6.85 14.42
C MET A 67 -3.99 -7.81 14.72
N HIS A 68 -4.66 -8.35 13.70
CA HIS A 68 -5.71 -9.35 13.89
C HIS A 68 -5.21 -10.65 14.53
N LEU A 69 -3.91 -10.95 14.39
CA LEU A 69 -3.29 -12.09 15.07
C LEU A 69 -3.17 -11.87 16.59
N HIS A 70 -3.06 -10.61 17.03
CA HIS A 70 -2.99 -10.26 18.45
C HIS A 70 -4.37 -10.11 19.08
N THR A 71 -5.33 -9.56 18.34
CA THR A 71 -6.68 -9.32 18.86
C THR A 71 -7.63 -10.51 18.67
N GLY A 72 -7.26 -11.49 17.83
CA GLY A 72 -8.15 -12.59 17.43
C GLY A 72 -9.34 -12.12 16.58
N ALA A 73 -9.34 -10.86 16.12
CA ALA A 73 -10.43 -10.31 15.34
C ALA A 73 -10.54 -11.02 13.98
N ARG A 74 -11.76 -11.38 13.57
CA ARG A 74 -12.09 -11.86 12.22
C ARG A 74 -12.82 -10.74 11.48
N PRO A 75 -12.12 -9.90 10.69
CA PRO A 75 -12.72 -8.70 10.08
C PRO A 75 -13.68 -9.03 8.95
N TYR A 76 -13.60 -10.25 8.43
CA TYR A 76 -14.42 -10.75 7.35
C TYR A 76 -15.14 -11.97 7.89
N GLU A 77 -16.46 -11.88 7.92
CA GLU A 77 -17.37 -12.96 8.30
C GLU A 77 -18.33 -13.19 7.12
N CYS A 78 -18.49 -14.44 6.72
CA CYS A 78 -19.51 -14.79 5.74
C CYS A 78 -20.88 -14.82 6.42
N ASN A 79 -21.80 -13.94 6.02
CA ASN A 79 -23.16 -13.92 6.57
C ASN A 79 -24.01 -15.14 6.18
N LEU A 80 -23.54 -16.00 5.27
CA LEU A 80 -24.25 -17.22 4.83
C LEU A 80 -23.83 -18.46 5.62
N CYS A 81 -22.59 -18.54 6.09
CA CYS A 81 -22.08 -19.70 6.82
C CYS A 81 -21.43 -19.34 8.17
N HIS A 82 -21.47 -18.07 8.56
CA HIS A 82 -20.91 -17.49 9.79
C HIS A 82 -19.44 -17.89 10.02
N LYS A 83 -18.68 -18.05 8.92
CA LYS A 83 -17.27 -18.42 8.90
C LYS A 83 -16.43 -17.43 8.10
#